data_AF-A0A328E7P3-F1
#
_entry.id   AF-A0A328E7P3-F1
#
_cell.length_a   1.000
_cell.length_b   1.000
_cell.length_c   1.000
_cell.angle_alpha   90.00
_cell.angle_beta   90.00
_cell.angle_gamma   90.00
#
_symmetry.space_group_name_H-M   'P 1'
#
loop_
_entity.id
_entity.type
_entity.pdbx_description
1 polymer ?
#
loop_
_entity_poly.entity_id
_entity_poly.type
_entity_poly.pdbx_seq_one_letter_code
_entity_poly.pdbx_strand_id
1 'polypeptide(L)'
;MNEIKRFRDGSYDYFSILPESVVLHILSFLPFKDIARTSVLSKIWKHIWINCPNIDLLIHDYRFASSIVPHVYLGHAGQALCQCLNRKACIQRFRLYISAKSTIKDASVLKYLDSAMDIIFSALFEKNVSELAVEMHFAQAVRFSIPEKVVVAHCLKVLEVVGCNLEERVACIDLPNLQKLKIHKCRFAGEDILAQILRGCPGVESVEVSCCYGVGSFLSVSSKPRLKYFRIDGGYGLKRIEISVPSLETLKCELPPWRPCAIELAGCTTLKFLEIVGVNLSSDCTIQSVLANLICIEELKLRDCEGDEKFQISSSCLKRLIISIGRFPGAEIDTPNLLSLDFNSPFSFHRSNRFSFWKAPKLEDIEMVFGAEPFLTACRGGLKGFLMQLPNYEDLKLLVEFQYMRKLIMHEKVHAVSFSSLNKLVKKMKPEYVVISSRLDETFSGHILGYARFFESMTMSLICSSPGALKVVHKKLLNDSKLKKRHLNFDFRANSIDHEIEHENGSAWESFMNTHLISHYTATIIVTEKRFEEWV
;
A
#
# COMPACT_ATOMS: atom_id res chain seq x y z
N MET A 1 13.36 41.19 28.60
CA MET A 1 11.95 41.10 28.17
C MET A 1 11.84 41.82 26.85
N ASN A 2 11.36 41.15 25.79
CA ASN A 2 11.16 41.81 24.49
C ASN A 2 9.93 42.73 24.61
N GLU A 3 10.12 44.03 24.44
CA GLU A 3 9.02 45.02 24.46
C GLU A 3 8.03 44.73 23.32
N ILE A 4 6.73 44.78 23.64
CA ILE A 4 5.66 44.55 22.67
C ILE A 4 5.58 45.76 21.74
N LYS A 5 5.86 45.56 20.46
CA LYS A 5 5.73 46.61 19.44
C LYS A 5 4.25 46.96 19.23
N ARG A 6 3.95 48.26 19.15
CA ARG A 6 2.63 48.78 18.77
C ARG A 6 2.58 49.05 17.28
N PHE A 7 1.51 48.62 16.63
CA PHE A 7 1.17 49.02 15.26
C PHE A 7 0.71 50.48 15.22
N ARG A 8 0.68 51.07 14.02
CA ARG A 8 0.28 52.48 13.82
C ARG A 8 -1.17 52.77 14.23
N ASP A 9 -2.01 51.73 14.33
CA ASP A 9 -3.41 51.81 14.78
C ASP A 9 -3.58 51.64 16.30
N GLY A 10 -2.50 51.47 17.06
CA GLY A 10 -2.53 51.27 18.51
C GLY A 10 -2.69 49.81 18.96
N SER A 11 -2.84 48.85 18.05
CA SER A 11 -2.87 47.42 18.38
C SER A 11 -1.47 46.88 18.71
N TYR A 12 -1.41 45.84 19.55
CA TYR A 12 -0.15 45.22 19.99
C TYR A 12 0.25 44.04 19.10
N ASP A 13 1.53 43.96 18.72
CA ASP A 13 2.09 42.85 17.95
C ASP A 13 2.50 41.68 18.85
N TYR A 14 1.54 40.81 19.14
CA TYR A 14 1.79 39.59 19.93
C TYR A 14 2.53 38.50 19.14
N PHE A 15 2.58 38.56 17.80
CA PHE A 15 3.29 37.57 16.98
C PHE A 15 4.80 37.78 17.00
N SER A 16 5.26 39.03 17.17
CA SER A 16 6.68 39.37 17.30
C SER A 16 7.29 39.03 18.67
N ILE A 17 6.49 38.62 19.66
CA ILE A 17 6.98 38.24 21.00
C ILE A 17 6.91 36.74 21.28
N LEU A 18 6.36 35.95 20.35
CA LEU A 18 6.28 34.50 20.51
C LEU A 18 7.69 33.88 20.66
N PRO A 19 7.88 32.92 21.59
CA PRO A 19 9.13 32.17 21.67
C PRO A 19 9.42 31.45 20.35
N GLU A 20 10.70 31.35 20.00
CA GLU A 20 11.16 30.70 18.76
C GLU A 20 10.65 29.26 18.64
N SER A 21 10.58 28.52 19.76
CA SER A 21 10.04 27.16 19.79
C SER A 21 8.56 27.08 19.38
N VAL A 22 7.74 28.05 19.77
CA VAL A 22 6.31 28.11 19.43
C VAL A 22 6.14 28.46 17.95
N VAL A 23 6.93 29.41 17.43
CA VAL A 23 6.91 29.76 16.01
C VAL A 23 7.36 28.57 15.16
N LEU A 24 8.43 27.87 15.54
CA LEU A 24 8.87 26.63 14.87
C LEU A 24 7.77 25.57 14.86
N HIS A 25 7.05 25.39 15.97
CA HIS A 25 5.92 24.46 16.05
C HIS A 25 4.79 24.87 15.09
N ILE A 26 4.40 26.15 15.05
CA ILE A 26 3.38 26.65 14.10
C ILE A 26 3.84 26.40 12.65
N LEU A 27 5.08 26.76 12.32
CA LEU A 27 5.64 26.61 10.98
C LEU A 27 5.75 25.14 10.56
N SER A 28 5.93 24.21 11.52
CA SER A 28 5.96 22.77 11.22
C SER A 28 4.67 22.22 10.64
N PHE A 29 3.55 22.92 10.82
CA PHE A 29 2.25 22.57 10.22
C PHE A 29 2.02 23.19 8.84
N LEU A 30 2.89 24.10 8.39
CA LEU A 30 2.69 24.86 7.15
C LEU A 30 3.53 24.29 6.00
N PRO A 31 3.01 24.32 4.75
CA PRO A 31 3.82 24.06 3.56
C PRO A 31 4.98 25.07 3.46
N PHE A 32 6.12 24.64 2.90
CA PHE A 32 7.33 25.48 2.82
C PHE A 32 7.10 26.85 2.16
N LYS A 33 6.25 26.91 1.13
CA LYS A 33 5.88 28.18 0.47
C LYS A 33 5.23 29.16 1.45
N ASP A 34 4.37 28.67 2.33
CA ASP A 34 3.69 29.51 3.33
C ASP A 34 4.64 29.90 4.45
N ILE A 35 5.56 29.01 4.85
CA ILE A 35 6.68 29.34 5.75
C ILE A 35 7.48 30.52 5.18
N ALA A 36 7.85 30.47 3.90
CA ALA A 36 8.57 31.57 3.24
C ALA A 36 7.77 32.88 3.24
N ARG A 37 6.44 32.82 3.06
CA ARG A 37 5.57 34.01 3.12
C ARG A 37 5.54 34.63 4.51
N THR A 38 5.62 33.84 5.57
CA THR A 38 5.64 34.37 6.94
C THR A 38 6.91 35.19 7.27
N SER A 39 7.96 35.08 6.46
CA SER A 39 9.22 35.83 6.67
C SER A 39 9.07 37.36 6.65
N VAL A 40 7.97 37.87 6.10
CA VAL A 40 7.67 39.31 6.05
C VAL A 40 6.97 39.83 7.31
N LEU A 41 6.49 38.94 8.20
CA LEU A 41 5.73 39.31 9.39
C LEU A 41 6.62 40.02 10.43
N SER A 42 7.82 39.50 10.68
CA SER A 42 8.80 40.16 11.56
C SER A 42 10.23 39.65 11.37
N LYS A 43 11.20 40.30 12.02
CA LYS A 43 12.61 39.88 12.01
C LYS A 43 12.81 38.46 12.58
N ILE A 44 12.00 38.06 13.57
CA ILE A 44 12.08 36.73 14.19
C ILE A 44 11.62 35.66 13.18
N TRP A 45 10.48 35.87 12.54
CA TRP A 45 9.95 34.94 11.55
C TRP A 45 10.87 34.83 10.33
N LYS A 46 11.51 35.93 9.92
CA LYS A 46 12.57 35.91 8.90
C LYS A 46 13.78 35.07 9.34
N HIS A 47 14.25 35.23 10.57
CA HIS A 47 15.37 34.47 11.12
C HIS A 47 15.06 32.97 11.16
N ILE A 48 13.87 32.60 11.65
CA ILE A 48 13.42 31.21 11.72
C ILE A 48 13.27 30.59 10.32
N TRP A 49 12.74 31.34 9.36
CA TRP A 49 12.66 30.92 7.96
C TRP A 49 14.06 30.59 7.38
N ILE A 50 15.08 31.42 7.65
CA ILE A 50 16.47 31.18 7.19
C ILE A 50 16.99 29.85 7.74
N ASN A 51 16.69 29.54 9.01
CA ASN A 51 17.19 28.36 9.72
C ASN A 51 16.35 27.10 9.55
N CYS A 52 15.18 27.16 8.91
CA CYS A 52 14.35 25.97 8.69
C CYS A 52 15.10 24.94 7.80
N PRO A 53 15.41 23.73 8.30
CA PRO A 53 16.31 22.80 7.61
C PRO A 53 15.63 22.00 6.50
N ASN A 54 14.30 21.98 6.46
CA ASN A 54 13.51 21.18 5.54
C ASN A 54 12.86 22.07 4.47
N ILE A 55 13.06 21.71 3.21
CA ILE A 55 12.58 22.47 2.06
C ILE A 55 11.74 21.52 1.20
N ASP A 56 10.48 21.87 0.96
CA ASP A 56 9.60 21.16 0.04
C ASP A 56 9.12 22.11 -1.05
N LEU A 57 9.62 21.91 -2.27
CA LEU A 57 9.29 22.71 -3.44
C LEU A 57 8.32 21.96 -4.33
N LEU A 58 7.05 22.35 -4.24
CA LEU A 58 5.97 21.79 -5.04
C LEU A 58 5.67 22.69 -6.25
N ILE A 59 5.97 22.19 -7.44
CA ILE A 59 5.73 22.87 -8.72
C ILE A 59 4.65 22.09 -9.48
N HIS A 60 3.40 22.54 -9.31
CA HIS A 60 2.26 22.00 -10.05
C HIS A 60 1.96 22.81 -11.31
N ASP A 61 1.76 22.09 -12.41
CA ASP A 61 1.46 22.60 -13.72
C ASP A 61 -0.04 22.82 -13.96
N TYR A 62 -0.55 23.92 -13.44
CA TYR A 62 -1.60 24.66 -14.12
C TYR A 62 -1.03 25.85 -14.92
N ARG A 63 0.32 26.00 -14.96
CA ARG A 63 1.04 27.19 -15.47
C ARG A 63 1.95 26.93 -16.67
N PHE A 64 2.29 25.69 -16.98
CA PHE A 64 3.00 25.28 -18.20
C PHE A 64 2.04 24.94 -19.36
N ALA A 65 0.73 24.95 -19.12
CA ALA A 65 -0.30 24.77 -20.14
C ALA A 65 -0.32 25.90 -21.21
N SER A 66 0.30 27.06 -20.95
CA SER A 66 0.51 28.11 -21.95
C SER A 66 1.89 27.94 -22.59
N SER A 67 1.93 27.51 -23.84
CA SER A 67 3.11 27.06 -24.61
C SER A 67 4.24 28.08 -24.84
N ILE A 68 4.18 29.31 -24.30
CA ILE A 68 5.13 30.39 -24.63
C ILE A 68 5.90 30.93 -23.40
N VAL A 69 5.40 30.70 -22.18
CA VAL A 69 5.95 31.27 -20.93
C VAL A 69 6.82 30.32 -20.06
N PRO A 70 6.94 28.99 -20.29
CA PRO A 70 7.76 28.11 -19.44
C PRO A 70 9.23 28.52 -19.28
N HIS A 71 9.85 29.00 -20.35
CA HIS A 71 11.31 29.16 -20.45
C HIS A 71 11.85 30.26 -19.53
N VAL A 72 11.24 31.43 -19.58
CA VAL A 72 11.61 32.59 -18.76
C VAL A 72 11.25 32.35 -17.29
N TYR A 73 10.11 31.70 -17.04
CA TYR A 73 9.65 31.41 -15.69
C TYR A 73 10.58 30.43 -14.97
N LEU A 74 11.01 29.34 -15.62
CA LEU A 74 11.88 28.34 -15.01
C LEU A 74 13.30 28.86 -14.75
N GLY A 75 13.87 29.63 -15.69
CA GLY A 75 15.19 30.24 -15.50
C GLY A 75 15.19 31.23 -14.33
N HIS A 76 14.24 32.16 -14.30
CA HIS A 76 14.10 33.10 -13.19
C HIS A 76 13.73 32.41 -11.88
N ALA A 77 12.88 31.38 -11.91
CA ALA A 77 12.56 30.59 -10.73
C ALA A 77 13.79 29.86 -10.20
N GLY A 78 14.61 29.25 -11.07
CA GLY A 78 15.85 28.58 -10.69
C GLY A 78 16.85 29.54 -10.03
N GLN A 79 17.03 30.74 -10.61
CA GLN A 79 17.91 31.75 -10.03
C GLN A 79 17.39 32.31 -8.70
N ALA A 80 16.09 32.59 -8.62
CA ALA A 80 15.45 33.04 -7.38
C ALA A 80 15.53 31.96 -6.29
N LEU A 81 15.30 30.69 -6.65
CA LEU A 81 15.46 29.55 -5.76
C LEU A 81 16.89 29.41 -5.28
N CYS A 82 17.89 29.51 -6.17
CA CYS A 82 19.29 29.50 -5.79
C CYS A 82 19.62 30.63 -4.80
N GLN A 83 19.17 31.85 -5.06
CA GLN A 83 19.32 32.97 -4.12
C GLN A 83 18.65 32.69 -2.77
N CYS A 84 17.48 32.03 -2.78
CA CYS A 84 16.81 31.60 -1.56
C CYS A 84 17.62 30.54 -0.81
N LEU A 85 18.14 29.52 -1.50
CA LEU A 85 18.94 28.45 -0.91
C LEU A 85 20.25 28.99 -0.32
N ASN A 86 20.91 29.91 -1.01
CA ASN A 86 22.14 30.55 -0.56
C ASN A 86 21.96 31.37 0.72
N ARG A 87 20.76 31.94 0.94
CA ARG A 87 20.42 32.66 2.17
C ARG A 87 20.22 31.75 3.37
N LYS A 88 20.06 30.44 3.18
CA LYS A 88 19.83 29.51 4.28
C LYS A 88 21.14 29.13 4.98
N ALA A 89 21.07 29.04 6.30
CA ALA A 89 22.20 28.65 7.13
C ALA A 89 22.55 27.17 6.94
N CYS A 90 21.52 26.30 6.91
CA CYS A 90 21.65 24.87 6.68
C CYS A 90 20.45 24.33 5.90
N ILE A 91 20.65 23.19 5.24
CA ILE A 91 19.60 22.43 4.56
C ILE A 91 19.86 20.96 4.87
N GLN A 92 18.94 20.32 5.60
CA GLN A 92 19.05 18.90 5.93
C GLN A 92 18.31 18.04 4.91
N ARG A 93 17.07 18.44 4.59
CA ARG A 93 16.19 17.75 3.63
C ARG A 93 15.73 18.71 2.56
N PHE A 94 15.88 18.30 1.30
CA PHE A 94 15.34 19.00 0.16
C PHE A 94 14.49 18.05 -0.67
N ARG A 95 13.23 18.46 -0.91
CA ARG A 95 12.31 17.78 -1.80
C ARG A 95 11.94 18.72 -2.94
N LEU A 96 12.10 18.23 -4.15
CA LEU A 96 11.61 18.87 -5.36
C LEU A 96 10.56 17.98 -5.99
N TYR A 97 9.36 18.51 -6.13
CA TYR A 97 8.26 17.85 -6.83
C TYR A 97 7.85 18.71 -8.01
N ILE A 98 7.89 18.13 -9.21
CA ILE A 98 7.41 18.75 -10.44
C ILE A 98 6.39 17.81 -11.07
N SER A 99 5.19 18.32 -11.33
CA SER A 99 4.17 17.59 -12.09
C SER A 99 3.64 18.41 -13.24
N ALA A 100 3.63 17.83 -14.45
CA ALA A 100 3.09 18.44 -15.66
C ALA A 100 1.88 17.66 -16.22
N LYS A 101 0.87 18.36 -16.75
CA LYS A 101 -0.24 17.68 -17.45
C LYS A 101 0.23 17.18 -18.83
N SER A 102 -0.39 16.09 -19.29
CA SER A 102 0.07 15.20 -20.37
C SER A 102 0.17 15.80 -21.79
N THR A 103 0.05 17.12 -21.95
CA THR A 103 0.14 17.80 -23.26
C THR A 103 1.58 18.17 -23.64
N ILE A 104 2.52 18.19 -22.69
CA ILE A 104 3.93 18.47 -22.98
C ILE A 104 4.58 17.23 -23.60
N LYS A 105 4.56 17.18 -24.94
CA LYS A 105 5.33 16.22 -25.75
C LYS A 105 6.72 16.73 -26.13
N ASP A 106 6.98 18.02 -25.87
CA ASP A 106 8.21 18.66 -26.30
C ASP A 106 9.33 18.47 -25.27
N ALA A 107 10.39 17.77 -25.69
CA ALA A 107 11.61 17.56 -24.91
C ALA A 107 12.38 18.87 -24.65
N SER A 108 12.08 19.96 -25.35
CA SER A 108 12.74 21.27 -25.16
C SER A 108 12.60 21.81 -23.75
N VAL A 109 11.50 21.52 -23.03
CA VAL A 109 11.27 21.94 -21.64
C VAL A 109 12.34 21.37 -20.69
N LEU A 110 12.83 20.15 -20.95
CA LEU A 110 13.86 19.53 -20.13
C LEU A 110 15.20 20.28 -20.20
N LYS A 111 15.58 20.80 -21.38
CA LYS A 111 16.85 21.53 -21.53
C LYS A 111 16.93 22.76 -20.62
N TYR A 112 15.81 23.45 -20.41
CA TYR A 112 15.77 24.61 -19.51
C TYR A 112 15.78 24.19 -18.04
N LEU A 113 15.11 23.08 -17.72
CA LEU A 113 15.19 22.47 -16.40
C LEU A 113 16.63 22.09 -16.08
N ASP A 114 17.38 21.48 -17.01
CA ASP A 114 18.77 21.06 -16.76
C ASP A 114 19.64 22.21 -16.23
N SER A 115 19.64 23.37 -16.90
CA SER A 115 20.41 24.54 -16.45
C SER A 115 20.02 25.07 -15.06
N ALA A 116 18.72 25.18 -14.80
CA ALA A 116 18.21 25.64 -13.51
C ALA A 116 18.52 24.61 -12.40
N MET A 117 18.41 23.33 -12.73
CA MET A 117 18.64 22.22 -11.83
C MET A 117 20.11 22.10 -11.45
N ASP A 118 21.04 22.28 -12.40
CA ASP A 118 22.48 22.30 -12.12
C ASP A 118 22.85 23.37 -11.09
N ILE A 119 22.28 24.57 -11.22
CA ILE A 119 22.49 25.66 -10.26
C ILE A 119 21.91 25.28 -8.89
N ILE A 120 20.67 24.77 -8.85
CA ILE A 120 20.00 24.36 -7.61
C ILE A 120 20.79 23.26 -6.90
N PHE A 121 21.13 22.18 -7.58
CA PHE A 121 21.87 21.07 -6.98
C PHE A 121 23.28 21.49 -6.53
N SER A 122 23.95 22.37 -7.28
CA SER A 122 25.24 22.91 -6.84
C SER A 122 25.11 23.63 -5.49
N ALA A 123 24.10 24.50 -5.33
CA ALA A 123 23.84 25.17 -4.06
C ALA A 123 23.46 24.19 -2.92
N LEU A 124 22.73 23.10 -3.22
CA LEU A 124 22.37 22.09 -2.23
C LEU A 124 23.60 21.33 -1.72
N PHE A 125 24.51 20.94 -2.61
CA PHE A 125 25.68 20.17 -2.23
C PHE A 125 26.76 21.02 -1.55
N GLU A 126 26.86 22.31 -1.86
CA GLU A 126 27.65 23.27 -1.05
C GLU A 126 27.15 23.36 0.40
N LYS A 127 25.86 23.08 0.64
CA LYS A 127 25.24 23.07 1.98
C LYS A 127 25.25 21.70 2.65
N ASN A 128 25.91 20.70 2.06
CA ASN A 128 25.98 19.33 2.58
C ASN A 128 24.61 18.72 2.91
N VAL A 129 23.65 18.85 2.00
CA VAL A 129 22.33 18.23 2.13
C VAL A 129 22.45 16.73 2.36
N SER A 130 21.75 16.23 3.38
CA SER A 130 21.77 14.81 3.74
C SER A 130 20.62 14.00 3.14
N GLU A 131 19.49 14.65 2.86
CA GLU A 131 18.30 13.98 2.34
C GLU A 131 17.80 14.71 1.09
N LEU A 132 17.75 14.00 -0.03
CA LEU A 132 17.34 14.55 -1.30
C LEU A 132 16.22 13.71 -1.90
N ALA A 133 15.10 14.35 -2.22
CA ALA A 133 13.98 13.76 -2.95
C ALA A 133 13.72 14.56 -4.23
N VAL A 134 13.72 13.87 -5.38
CA VAL A 134 13.47 14.46 -6.71
C VAL A 134 12.34 13.69 -7.37
N GLU A 135 11.17 14.32 -7.49
CA GLU A 135 9.95 13.72 -7.98
C GLU A 135 9.47 14.40 -9.27
N MET A 136 9.54 13.67 -10.38
CA MET A 136 9.28 14.16 -11.73
C MET A 136 8.09 13.41 -12.33
N HIS A 137 6.93 14.05 -12.38
CA HIS A 137 5.68 13.48 -12.88
C HIS A 137 5.31 14.10 -14.23
N PHE A 138 5.95 13.63 -15.29
CA PHE A 138 5.70 14.01 -16.68
C PHE A 138 5.00 12.90 -17.47
N ALA A 139 4.57 13.18 -18.70
CA ALA A 139 4.10 12.16 -19.64
C ALA A 139 5.23 11.16 -19.98
N GLN A 140 4.89 9.90 -20.28
CA GLN A 140 5.85 8.77 -20.39
C GLN A 140 7.02 8.98 -21.36
N ALA A 141 6.89 9.89 -22.34
CA ALA A 141 7.92 10.15 -23.35
C ALA A 141 9.07 11.07 -22.86
N VAL A 142 8.87 11.82 -21.76
CA VAL A 142 9.80 12.86 -21.31
C VAL A 142 10.28 12.50 -19.90
N ARG A 143 11.58 12.27 -19.72
CA ARG A 143 12.19 11.99 -18.40
C ARG A 143 13.39 12.90 -18.16
N PHE A 144 13.43 13.51 -16.99
CA PHE A 144 14.54 14.33 -16.54
C PHE A 144 15.75 13.44 -16.21
N SER A 145 16.92 13.75 -16.78
CA SER A 145 18.17 13.06 -16.46
C SER A 145 18.76 13.62 -15.18
N ILE A 146 19.05 12.74 -14.21
CA ILE A 146 19.63 13.21 -12.95
C ILE A 146 21.05 13.76 -13.19
N PRO A 147 21.38 14.94 -12.65
CA PRO A 147 22.74 15.48 -12.75
C PRO A 147 23.76 14.58 -12.07
N GLU A 148 24.96 14.49 -12.66
CA GLU A 148 26.04 13.63 -12.15
C GLU A 148 26.39 13.92 -10.69
N LYS A 149 26.41 15.20 -10.30
CA LYS A 149 26.67 15.63 -8.91
C LYS A 149 25.79 14.93 -7.88
N VAL A 150 24.55 14.57 -8.24
CA VAL A 150 23.62 13.89 -7.33
C VAL A 150 24.05 12.45 -7.07
N VAL A 151 24.62 11.76 -8.06
CA VAL A 151 24.99 10.35 -7.95
C VAL A 151 26.40 10.12 -7.42
N VAL A 152 27.18 11.17 -7.20
CA VAL A 152 28.52 11.14 -6.57
C VAL A 152 28.58 11.89 -5.24
N ALA A 153 27.44 12.33 -4.70
CA ALA A 153 27.38 13.18 -3.53
C ALA A 153 27.66 12.42 -2.22
N HIS A 154 28.83 12.64 -1.63
CA HIS A 154 29.24 12.01 -0.36
C HIS A 154 28.42 12.46 0.88
N CYS A 155 27.72 13.59 0.81
CA CYS A 155 26.89 14.09 1.92
C CYS A 155 25.54 13.38 2.04
N LEU A 156 25.08 12.71 0.97
CA LEU A 156 23.75 12.08 0.94
C LEU A 156 23.68 10.83 1.83
N LYS A 157 22.65 10.81 2.68
CA LYS A 157 22.21 9.66 3.48
C LYS A 157 20.89 9.08 2.96
N VAL A 158 20.03 9.91 2.38
CA VAL A 158 18.75 9.50 1.79
C VAL A 158 18.64 10.07 0.38
N LEU A 159 18.36 9.20 -0.59
CA LEU A 159 18.11 9.59 -1.97
C LEU A 159 16.79 8.95 -2.43
N GLU A 160 15.82 9.79 -2.79
CA GLU A 160 14.54 9.39 -3.38
C GLU A 160 14.43 9.99 -4.78
N VAL A 161 14.20 9.14 -5.77
CA VAL A 161 14.09 9.55 -7.17
C VAL A 161 12.83 8.96 -7.76
N VAL A 162 11.99 9.81 -8.36
CA VAL A 162 10.75 9.39 -9.01
C VAL A 162 10.68 9.94 -10.43
N GLY A 163 10.47 9.07 -11.41
CA GLY A 163 10.20 9.47 -12.80
C GLY A 163 11.40 10.02 -13.59
N CYS A 164 12.62 9.80 -13.10
CA CYS A 164 13.85 10.27 -13.74
C CYS A 164 14.49 9.23 -14.69
N ASN A 165 15.37 9.70 -15.57
CA ASN A 165 16.25 8.89 -16.38
C ASN A 165 17.60 8.67 -15.66
N LEU A 166 18.02 7.41 -15.54
CA LEU A 166 19.26 6.99 -14.89
C LEU A 166 20.22 6.26 -15.84
N GLU A 167 19.84 6.02 -17.10
CA GLU A 167 20.60 5.22 -18.09
C GLU A 167 22.10 5.56 -18.14
N GLU A 168 22.44 6.84 -18.27
CA GLU A 168 23.83 7.31 -18.38
C GLU A 168 24.54 7.50 -17.03
N ARG A 169 23.86 7.30 -15.91
CA ARG A 169 24.40 7.62 -14.57
C ARG A 169 24.79 6.39 -13.77
N VAL A 170 24.30 5.20 -14.14
CA VAL A 170 24.56 3.94 -13.42
C VAL A 170 26.05 3.68 -13.25
N ALA A 171 26.85 3.92 -14.29
CA ALA A 171 28.28 3.64 -14.27
C ALA A 171 29.09 4.53 -13.31
N CYS A 172 28.56 5.70 -12.95
CA CYS A 172 29.28 6.70 -12.16
C CYS A 172 28.76 6.81 -10.72
N ILE A 173 27.84 5.95 -10.28
CA ILE A 173 27.25 6.07 -8.95
C ILE A 173 28.30 5.77 -7.87
N ASP A 174 28.54 6.75 -7.00
CA ASP A 174 29.38 6.63 -5.81
C ASP A 174 28.75 7.43 -4.66
N LEU A 175 28.01 6.74 -3.80
CA LEU A 175 27.27 7.32 -2.69
C LEU A 175 27.65 6.60 -1.39
N PRO A 176 28.86 6.84 -0.85
CA PRO A 176 29.44 6.01 0.21
C PRO A 176 28.68 6.06 1.54
N ASN A 177 28.03 7.17 1.83
CA ASN A 177 27.29 7.40 3.08
C ASN A 177 25.78 7.15 2.95
N LEU A 178 25.31 6.67 1.80
CA LEU A 178 23.89 6.46 1.55
C LEU A 178 23.35 5.31 2.41
N GLN A 179 22.30 5.59 3.16
CA GLN A 179 21.61 4.64 4.03
C GLN A 179 20.28 4.19 3.43
N LYS A 180 19.57 5.10 2.74
CA LYS A 180 18.26 4.81 2.12
C LYS A 180 18.24 5.23 0.67
N LEU A 181 17.88 4.30 -0.20
CA LEU A 181 17.70 4.53 -1.63
C LEU A 181 16.29 4.15 -2.05
N LYS A 182 15.57 5.08 -2.66
CA LYS A 182 14.26 4.82 -3.26
C LYS A 182 14.26 5.28 -4.72
N ILE A 183 13.94 4.37 -5.63
CA ILE A 183 13.84 4.65 -7.05
C ILE A 183 12.46 4.18 -7.53
N HIS A 184 11.66 5.08 -8.08
CA HIS A 184 10.31 4.76 -8.54
C HIS A 184 10.06 5.30 -9.95
N LYS A 185 9.45 4.52 -10.85
CA LYS A 185 9.10 4.96 -12.22
C LYS A 185 10.29 5.47 -13.05
N CYS A 186 11.51 5.05 -12.72
CA CYS A 186 12.73 5.44 -13.42
C CYS A 186 13.06 4.53 -14.60
N ARG A 187 13.98 5.00 -15.45
CA ARG A 187 14.49 4.26 -16.60
C ARG A 187 15.98 3.96 -16.45
N PHE A 188 16.35 2.74 -16.79
CA PHE A 188 17.70 2.22 -16.82
C PHE A 188 18.01 1.61 -18.19
N ALA A 189 19.29 1.41 -18.48
CA ALA A 189 19.77 0.78 -19.69
C ALA A 189 20.91 -0.16 -19.35
N GLY A 190 20.63 -1.47 -19.40
CA GLY A 190 21.62 -2.53 -19.27
C GLY A 190 21.11 -3.70 -18.44
N GLU A 191 22.05 -4.55 -18.03
CA GLU A 191 21.82 -5.74 -17.23
C GLU A 191 22.41 -5.58 -15.83
N ASP A 192 21.78 -6.24 -14.85
CA ASP A 192 22.21 -6.24 -13.44
C ASP A 192 22.45 -4.83 -12.86
N ILE A 193 21.65 -3.86 -13.33
CA ILE A 193 21.85 -2.44 -13.05
C ILE A 193 21.82 -2.16 -11.55
N LEU A 194 20.89 -2.76 -10.82
CA LEU A 194 20.80 -2.54 -9.38
C LEU A 194 22.03 -3.04 -8.63
N ALA A 195 22.66 -4.15 -9.05
CA ALA A 195 23.91 -4.58 -8.42
C ALA A 195 25.00 -3.52 -8.62
N GLN A 196 25.08 -2.90 -9.79
CA GLN A 196 26.02 -1.82 -10.07
C GLN A 196 25.76 -0.59 -9.19
N ILE A 197 24.51 -0.15 -9.07
CA ILE A 197 24.12 0.96 -8.17
C ILE A 197 24.50 0.62 -6.73
N LEU A 198 24.23 -0.61 -6.30
CA LEU A 198 24.52 -1.06 -4.95
C LEU A 198 26.03 -1.14 -4.70
N ARG A 199 26.89 -1.46 -5.68
CA ARG A 199 28.35 -1.40 -5.49
C ARG A 199 28.82 0.00 -5.08
N GLY A 200 28.23 1.05 -5.66
CA GLY A 200 28.49 2.44 -5.27
C GLY A 200 27.90 2.87 -3.94
N CYS A 201 27.04 2.05 -3.30
CA CYS A 201 26.34 2.39 -2.05
C CYS A 201 26.67 1.36 -0.95
N PRO A 202 27.91 1.31 -0.42
CA PRO A 202 28.35 0.27 0.53
C PRO A 202 27.60 0.30 1.86
N GLY A 203 27.20 1.49 2.34
CA GLY A 203 26.55 1.68 3.64
C GLY A 203 25.03 1.49 3.68
N VAL A 204 24.41 1.09 2.56
CA VAL A 204 22.94 1.13 2.42
C VAL A 204 22.22 0.11 3.31
N GLU A 205 21.17 0.59 3.98
CA GLU A 205 20.34 -0.17 4.92
C GLU A 205 18.94 -0.48 4.37
N SER A 206 18.43 0.37 3.48
CA SER A 206 17.11 0.24 2.88
C SER A 206 17.14 0.59 1.40
N VAL A 207 16.66 -0.32 0.55
CA VAL A 207 16.57 -0.12 -0.90
C VAL A 207 15.15 -0.45 -1.36
N GLU A 208 14.55 0.48 -2.10
CA GLU A 208 13.25 0.29 -2.74
C GLU A 208 13.34 0.67 -4.22
N VAL A 209 13.03 -0.29 -5.09
CA VAL A 209 12.98 -0.08 -6.54
C VAL A 209 11.62 -0.53 -7.04
N SER A 210 10.85 0.38 -7.62
CA SER A 210 9.49 0.07 -8.07
C SER A 210 9.11 0.69 -9.41
N CYS A 211 8.31 -0.02 -10.21
CA CYS A 211 7.80 0.43 -11.51
C CYS A 211 8.89 0.95 -12.47
N CYS A 212 10.12 0.41 -12.40
CA CYS A 212 11.24 0.85 -13.23
C CYS A 212 11.35 0.05 -14.54
N TYR A 213 11.93 0.69 -15.56
CA TYR A 213 12.13 0.09 -16.89
C TYR A 213 13.63 -0.15 -17.16
N GLY A 214 13.95 -1.22 -17.88
CA GLY A 214 15.32 -1.49 -18.34
C GLY A 214 16.30 -1.92 -17.25
N VAL A 215 15.79 -2.53 -16.17
CA VAL A 215 16.61 -3.07 -15.05
C VAL A 215 17.45 -4.29 -15.47
N GLY A 216 17.10 -4.91 -16.60
CA GLY A 216 17.69 -6.15 -17.09
C GLY A 216 16.78 -7.36 -16.86
N SER A 217 17.30 -8.53 -17.21
CA SER A 217 16.69 -9.84 -17.03
C SER A 217 17.20 -10.58 -15.81
N PHE A 218 18.37 -10.22 -15.29
CA PHE A 218 18.99 -10.81 -14.12
C PHE A 218 19.31 -9.76 -13.05
N LEU A 219 19.12 -10.14 -11.79
CA LEU A 219 19.49 -9.36 -10.63
C LEU A 219 20.24 -10.22 -9.62
N SER A 220 21.44 -9.77 -9.21
CA SER A 220 22.17 -10.34 -8.08
C SER A 220 22.40 -9.30 -6.99
N VAL A 221 21.98 -9.60 -5.76
CA VAL A 221 22.29 -8.78 -4.59
C VAL A 221 23.08 -9.61 -3.60
N SER A 222 24.37 -9.32 -3.49
CA SER A 222 25.28 -10.00 -2.57
C SER A 222 26.15 -8.99 -1.80
N SER A 223 26.75 -9.46 -0.70
CA SER A 223 27.81 -8.75 0.01
C SER A 223 27.42 -7.37 0.58
N LYS A 224 26.18 -7.22 1.06
CA LYS A 224 25.69 -6.00 1.73
C LYS A 224 25.43 -6.23 3.22
N PRO A 225 26.42 -6.06 4.10
CA PRO A 225 26.29 -6.44 5.51
C PRO A 225 25.33 -5.56 6.31
N ARG A 226 24.96 -4.37 5.81
CA ARG A 226 24.04 -3.45 6.50
C ARG A 226 22.62 -3.42 5.95
N LEU A 227 22.36 -4.11 4.83
CA LEU A 227 21.07 -4.05 4.14
C LEU A 227 20.02 -4.85 4.91
N LYS A 228 19.03 -4.15 5.49
CA LYS A 228 17.94 -4.73 6.29
C LYS A 228 16.62 -4.79 5.55
N TYR A 229 16.36 -3.84 4.66
CA TYR A 229 15.11 -3.75 3.90
C TYR A 229 15.39 -3.73 2.40
N PHE A 230 14.77 -4.66 1.67
CA PHE A 230 14.84 -4.70 0.21
C PHE A 230 13.43 -4.87 -0.38
N ARG A 231 13.03 -3.91 -1.22
CA ARG A 231 11.81 -4.00 -2.02
C ARG A 231 12.16 -3.87 -3.50
N ILE A 232 11.67 -4.80 -4.29
CA ILE A 232 11.80 -4.76 -5.74
C ILE A 232 10.48 -5.08 -6.44
N ASP A 233 10.20 -4.32 -7.48
CA ASP A 233 9.23 -4.63 -8.52
C ASP A 233 9.97 -5.21 -9.73
N GLY A 234 9.55 -6.37 -10.22
CA GLY A 234 10.06 -7.09 -11.39
C GLY A 234 10.03 -6.28 -12.67
N GLY A 235 9.20 -5.23 -12.72
CA GLY A 235 8.95 -4.46 -13.92
C GLY A 235 8.60 -5.38 -15.09
N TYR A 236 8.92 -4.95 -16.31
CA TYR A 236 8.63 -5.73 -17.52
C TYR A 236 9.76 -6.71 -17.90
N GLY A 237 10.78 -6.95 -17.07
CA GLY A 237 12.04 -7.55 -17.56
C GLY A 237 12.63 -8.73 -16.77
N LEU A 238 12.46 -8.77 -15.45
CA LEU A 238 13.24 -9.67 -14.60
C LEU A 238 12.80 -11.14 -14.74
N LYS A 239 13.78 -12.00 -15.04
CA LYS A 239 13.63 -13.47 -15.18
C LYS A 239 14.26 -14.23 -14.03
N ARG A 240 15.26 -13.68 -13.36
CA ARG A 240 15.94 -14.32 -12.24
C ARG A 240 16.43 -13.29 -11.21
N ILE A 241 16.21 -13.60 -9.93
CA ILE A 241 16.61 -12.80 -8.78
C ILE A 241 17.37 -13.70 -7.81
N GLU A 242 18.62 -13.35 -7.54
CA GLU A 242 19.47 -13.99 -6.53
C GLU A 242 19.77 -13.01 -5.40
N ILE A 243 19.45 -13.38 -4.17
CA ILE A 243 19.71 -12.56 -2.99
C ILE A 243 20.52 -13.37 -1.98
N SER A 244 21.71 -12.87 -1.67
CA SER A 244 22.61 -13.40 -0.65
C SER A 244 23.03 -12.30 0.32
N VAL A 245 22.13 -12.01 1.27
CA VAL A 245 22.25 -10.90 2.23
C VAL A 245 21.91 -11.38 3.63
N PRO A 246 22.92 -11.74 4.45
CA PRO A 246 22.68 -12.31 5.78
C PRO A 246 22.00 -11.40 6.79
N SER A 247 22.08 -10.09 6.61
CA SER A 247 21.46 -9.09 7.50
C SER A 247 20.08 -8.63 7.06
N LEU A 248 19.53 -9.21 5.98
CA LEU A 248 18.23 -8.84 5.46
C LEU A 248 17.12 -9.27 6.44
N GLU A 249 16.29 -8.31 6.85
CA GLU A 249 15.17 -8.53 7.77
C GLU A 249 13.82 -8.53 7.04
N THR A 250 13.71 -7.76 5.96
CA THR A 250 12.48 -7.60 5.17
C THR A 250 12.78 -7.68 3.67
N LEU A 251 12.08 -8.59 2.99
CA LEU A 251 12.10 -8.74 1.54
C LEU A 251 10.69 -8.59 0.96
N LYS A 252 10.54 -7.73 -0.05
CA LYS A 252 9.31 -7.58 -0.82
C LYS A 252 9.59 -7.69 -2.31
N CYS A 253 9.02 -8.67 -2.97
CA CYS A 253 9.15 -8.89 -4.40
C CYS A 253 7.78 -8.81 -5.05
N GLU A 254 7.60 -7.87 -5.98
CA GLU A 254 6.36 -7.72 -6.75
C GLU A 254 6.65 -8.00 -8.22
N LEU A 255 6.19 -9.13 -8.74
CA LEU A 255 6.53 -9.60 -10.08
C LEU A 255 5.27 -9.67 -10.95
N PRO A 256 5.40 -9.46 -12.27
CA PRO A 256 4.26 -9.61 -13.17
C PRO A 256 3.85 -11.09 -13.28
N PRO A 257 2.58 -11.46 -13.00
CA PRO A 257 2.15 -12.87 -12.97
C PRO A 257 2.31 -13.59 -14.31
N TRP A 258 2.22 -12.87 -15.44
CA TRP A 258 2.36 -13.43 -16.78
C TRP A 258 3.82 -13.68 -17.21
N ARG A 259 4.83 -13.39 -16.37
CA ARG A 259 6.24 -13.69 -16.66
C ARG A 259 6.89 -14.38 -15.48
N PRO A 260 7.24 -15.67 -15.60
CA PRO A 260 7.89 -16.39 -14.53
C PRO A 260 9.27 -15.76 -14.22
N CYS A 261 9.56 -15.62 -12.93
CA CYS A 261 10.84 -15.14 -12.42
C CYS A 261 11.34 -16.12 -11.36
N ALA A 262 12.53 -16.68 -11.56
CA ALA A 262 13.16 -17.55 -10.57
C ALA A 262 13.71 -16.70 -9.41
N ILE A 263 13.34 -17.05 -8.17
CA ILE A 263 13.84 -16.38 -6.97
C ILE A 263 14.67 -17.37 -6.17
N GLU A 264 15.91 -16.98 -5.88
CA GLU A 264 16.84 -17.73 -5.05
C GLU A 264 17.25 -16.87 -3.86
N LEU A 265 16.97 -17.34 -2.64
CA LEU A 265 17.40 -16.70 -1.40
C LEU A 265 18.42 -17.60 -0.72
N ALA A 266 19.69 -17.18 -0.72
CA ALA A 266 20.78 -17.92 -0.10
C ALA A 266 21.31 -17.16 1.12
N GLY A 267 21.48 -17.84 2.27
CA GLY A 267 22.12 -17.22 3.44
C GLY A 267 21.35 -16.07 4.11
N CYS A 268 20.09 -15.83 3.76
CA CYS A 268 19.20 -14.82 4.37
C CYS A 268 18.70 -15.26 5.76
N THR A 269 19.62 -15.41 6.71
CA THR A 269 19.35 -16.02 8.03
C THR A 269 18.56 -15.14 9.00
N THR A 270 18.52 -13.82 8.81
CA THR A 270 17.77 -12.90 9.67
C THR A 270 16.41 -12.48 9.10
N LEU A 271 15.99 -13.07 7.98
CA LEU A 271 14.78 -12.66 7.28
C LEU A 271 13.53 -12.96 8.11
N LYS A 272 12.80 -11.91 8.51
CA LYS A 272 11.59 -12.00 9.36
C LYS A 272 10.31 -11.79 8.56
N PHE A 273 10.37 -10.95 7.53
CA PHE A 273 9.23 -10.60 6.71
C PHE A 273 9.52 -10.91 5.24
N LEU A 274 8.64 -11.70 4.61
CA LEU A 274 8.70 -12.02 3.19
C LEU A 274 7.35 -11.74 2.53
N GLU A 275 7.33 -10.86 1.53
CA GLU A 275 6.17 -10.62 0.68
C GLU A 275 6.53 -10.91 -0.77
N ILE A 276 5.75 -11.78 -1.40
CA ILE A 276 5.90 -12.19 -2.78
C ILE A 276 4.57 -11.97 -3.49
N VAL A 277 4.62 -11.24 -4.60
CA VAL A 277 3.46 -10.97 -5.46
C VAL A 277 3.74 -11.48 -6.87
N GLY A 278 2.79 -12.18 -7.48
CA GLY A 278 2.84 -12.53 -8.91
C GLY A 278 3.89 -13.57 -9.30
N VAL A 279 4.18 -14.52 -8.40
CA VAL A 279 5.15 -15.61 -8.65
C VAL A 279 4.44 -16.92 -8.95
N ASN A 280 5.03 -17.74 -9.83
CA ASN A 280 4.60 -19.12 -10.04
C ASN A 280 5.12 -20.01 -8.89
N LEU A 281 4.20 -20.72 -8.22
CA LEU A 281 4.41 -21.58 -7.07
C LEU A 281 4.47 -23.08 -7.43
N SER A 282 4.53 -23.46 -8.71
CA SER A 282 4.68 -24.87 -9.10
C SER A 282 5.93 -25.53 -8.47
N SER A 283 5.88 -26.84 -8.29
CA SER A 283 6.90 -27.64 -7.57
C SER A 283 8.32 -27.47 -8.10
N ASP A 284 8.47 -27.30 -9.41
CA ASP A 284 9.75 -27.11 -10.10
C ASP A 284 10.37 -25.71 -9.92
N CYS A 285 9.67 -24.80 -9.22
CA CYS A 285 10.15 -23.44 -9.04
C CYS A 285 11.07 -23.32 -7.81
N THR A 286 12.15 -22.54 -7.96
CA THR A 286 13.14 -22.29 -6.90
C THR A 286 12.51 -21.74 -5.61
N ILE A 287 11.35 -21.09 -5.70
CA ILE A 287 10.62 -20.55 -4.55
C ILE A 287 10.14 -21.64 -3.57
N GLN A 288 9.91 -22.89 -4.01
CA GLN A 288 9.55 -23.97 -3.09
C GLN A 288 10.65 -24.26 -2.09
N SER A 289 11.91 -24.25 -2.54
CA SER A 289 13.07 -24.45 -1.66
C SER A 289 13.16 -23.35 -0.59
N VAL A 290 12.72 -22.13 -0.93
CA VAL A 290 12.63 -21.00 -0.01
C VAL A 290 11.49 -21.21 0.98
N LEU A 291 10.29 -21.55 0.50
CA LEU A 291 9.09 -21.77 1.32
C LEU A 291 9.18 -22.99 2.25
N ALA A 292 10.00 -23.98 1.90
CA ALA A 292 10.27 -25.15 2.73
C ALA A 292 11.30 -24.89 3.85
N ASN A 293 12.19 -23.89 3.69
CA ASN A 293 13.31 -23.61 4.59
C ASN A 293 13.20 -22.23 5.27
N LEU A 294 12.00 -21.84 5.69
CA LEU A 294 11.73 -20.56 6.35
C LEU A 294 12.11 -20.61 7.84
N ILE A 295 13.41 -20.62 8.16
CA ILE A 295 13.90 -20.87 9.54
C ILE A 295 13.61 -19.69 10.50
N CYS A 296 13.52 -18.44 10.01
CA CYS A 296 13.38 -17.24 10.85
C CYS A 296 12.19 -16.34 10.50
N ILE A 297 11.38 -16.71 9.51
CA ILE A 297 10.31 -15.84 9.00
C ILE A 297 9.13 -15.84 9.96
N GLU A 298 8.77 -14.65 10.44
CA GLU A 298 7.65 -14.41 11.34
C GLU A 298 6.37 -14.05 10.57
N GLU A 299 6.50 -13.42 9.40
CA GLU A 299 5.37 -13.04 8.54
C GLU A 299 5.65 -13.35 7.06
N LEU A 300 4.72 -14.08 6.44
CA LEU A 300 4.76 -14.45 5.02
C LEU A 300 3.51 -13.94 4.31
N LYS A 301 3.69 -13.27 3.16
CA LYS A 301 2.61 -12.83 2.27
C LYS A 301 2.82 -13.38 0.88
N LEU A 302 1.83 -14.11 0.38
CA LEU A 302 1.75 -14.59 -1.00
C LEU A 302 0.53 -13.91 -1.64
N ARG A 303 0.74 -13.12 -2.70
CA ARG A 303 -0.33 -12.38 -3.37
C ARG A 303 -0.28 -12.60 -4.88
N ASP A 304 -1.43 -12.76 -5.51
CA ASP A 304 -1.57 -12.88 -6.97
C ASP A 304 -0.61 -13.91 -7.60
N CYS A 305 -0.20 -14.92 -6.83
CA CYS A 305 0.65 -16.01 -7.27
C CYS A 305 -0.14 -17.00 -8.13
N GLU A 306 0.53 -17.71 -9.04
CA GLU A 306 -0.08 -18.74 -9.89
C GLU A 306 0.61 -20.08 -9.66
N GLY A 307 0.05 -21.18 -10.17
CA GLY A 307 0.66 -22.50 -10.09
C GLY A 307 -0.33 -23.58 -10.52
N ASP A 308 0.19 -24.67 -11.06
CA ASP A 308 -0.62 -25.83 -11.47
C ASP A 308 -0.55 -26.97 -10.43
N GLU A 309 0.43 -26.90 -9.53
CA GLU A 309 0.69 -27.90 -8.49
C GLU A 309 0.60 -27.30 -7.08
N LYS A 310 0.35 -28.17 -6.10
CA LYS A 310 0.31 -27.78 -4.69
C LYS A 310 1.69 -27.31 -4.24
N PHE A 311 1.71 -26.34 -3.33
CA PHE A 311 2.92 -25.91 -2.65
C PHE A 311 2.92 -26.27 -1.17
N GLN A 312 4.11 -26.25 -0.55
CA GLN A 312 4.26 -26.52 0.87
C GLN A 312 4.77 -25.28 1.61
N ILE A 313 4.19 -24.99 2.76
CA ILE A 313 4.72 -24.03 3.73
C ILE A 313 4.98 -24.78 5.03
N SER A 314 6.25 -24.85 5.43
CA SER A 314 6.65 -25.44 6.71
C SER A 314 7.52 -24.44 7.47
N SER A 315 7.07 -24.01 8.65
CA SER A 315 7.86 -23.10 9.50
C SER A 315 7.38 -23.10 10.95
N SER A 316 8.32 -23.31 11.87
CA SER A 316 8.07 -23.18 13.31
C SER A 316 8.08 -21.73 13.80
N CYS A 317 8.61 -20.78 13.03
CA CYS A 317 8.73 -19.38 13.43
C CYS A 317 7.59 -18.49 12.90
N LEU A 318 6.82 -18.98 11.92
CA LEU A 318 5.78 -18.21 11.27
C LEU A 318 4.62 -17.93 12.23
N LYS A 319 4.34 -16.64 12.45
CA LYS A 319 3.25 -16.14 13.30
C LYS A 319 2.08 -15.63 12.48
N ARG A 320 2.34 -15.07 11.29
CA ARG A 320 1.31 -14.51 10.42
C ARG A 320 1.48 -14.96 8.97
N LEU A 321 0.39 -15.43 8.38
CA LEU A 321 0.34 -15.88 6.99
C LEU A 321 -0.77 -15.17 6.24
N ILE A 322 -0.43 -14.54 5.11
CA ILE A 322 -1.39 -13.98 4.18
C ILE A 322 -1.27 -14.72 2.85
N ILE A 323 -2.38 -15.31 2.39
CA ILE A 323 -2.49 -15.92 1.08
C ILE A 323 -3.64 -15.23 0.35
N SER A 324 -3.34 -14.40 -0.64
CA SER A 324 -4.32 -13.74 -1.49
C SER A 324 -4.10 -14.17 -2.94
N ILE A 325 -4.66 -15.30 -3.33
CA ILE A 325 -4.41 -15.93 -4.63
C ILE A 325 -5.74 -16.14 -5.36
N GLY A 326 -5.86 -15.53 -6.55
CA GLY A 326 -7.06 -15.65 -7.37
C GLY A 326 -7.44 -17.09 -7.71
N ARG A 327 -6.52 -17.84 -8.31
CA ARG A 327 -6.65 -19.27 -8.62
C ARG A 327 -5.76 -20.09 -7.70
N PHE A 328 -6.30 -20.58 -6.60
CA PHE A 328 -5.51 -21.24 -5.57
C PHE A 328 -5.12 -22.68 -5.98
N PRO A 329 -3.82 -22.99 -6.12
CA PRO A 329 -3.37 -24.32 -6.57
C PRO A 329 -3.45 -25.41 -5.49
N GLY A 330 -3.71 -25.01 -4.24
CA GLY A 330 -3.67 -25.87 -3.07
C GLY A 330 -2.35 -25.73 -2.32
N ALA A 331 -2.41 -25.91 -1.00
CA ALA A 331 -1.23 -25.85 -0.14
C ALA A 331 -1.27 -26.90 0.95
N GLU A 332 -0.09 -27.36 1.36
CA GLU A 332 0.13 -28.08 2.61
C GLU A 332 0.82 -27.13 3.59
N ILE A 333 0.25 -26.98 4.79
CA ILE A 333 0.70 -25.98 5.76
C ILE A 333 1.05 -26.70 7.06
N ASP A 334 2.32 -26.66 7.46
CA ASP A 334 2.79 -27.16 8.75
C ASP A 334 3.46 -26.02 9.53
N THR A 335 2.64 -25.27 10.27
CA THR A 335 3.06 -24.04 10.95
C THR A 335 2.55 -24.02 12.39
N PRO A 336 3.22 -24.75 13.31
CA PRO A 336 2.68 -25.02 14.65
C PRO A 336 2.49 -23.77 15.53
N ASN A 337 3.17 -22.67 15.20
CA ASN A 337 3.12 -21.41 15.93
C ASN A 337 2.38 -20.28 15.18
N LEU A 338 1.62 -20.63 14.13
CA LEU A 338 0.83 -19.65 13.39
C LEU A 338 -0.31 -19.11 14.28
N LEU A 339 -0.38 -17.79 14.41
CA LEU A 339 -1.36 -17.07 15.23
C LEU A 339 -2.43 -16.37 14.37
N SER A 340 -2.05 -15.89 13.19
CA SER A 340 -2.93 -15.12 12.29
C SER A 340 -2.88 -15.63 10.85
N LEU A 341 -4.05 -15.83 10.24
CA LEU A 341 -4.23 -16.28 8.87
C LEU A 341 -5.23 -15.38 8.13
N ASP A 342 -4.75 -14.74 7.07
CA ASP A 342 -5.58 -14.03 6.09
C ASP A 342 -5.58 -14.82 4.79
N PHE A 343 -6.69 -15.46 4.45
CA PHE A 343 -6.85 -16.26 3.25
C PHE A 343 -7.90 -15.63 2.34
N ASN A 344 -7.53 -15.30 1.11
CA ASN A 344 -8.43 -14.72 0.12
C ASN A 344 -8.24 -15.42 -1.23
N SER A 345 -9.26 -16.14 -1.69
CA SER A 345 -9.24 -16.81 -2.98
C SER A 345 -10.63 -16.79 -3.65
N PRO A 346 -10.94 -15.73 -4.41
CA PRO A 346 -12.30 -15.49 -4.89
C PRO A 346 -12.64 -16.23 -6.19
N PHE A 347 -11.67 -16.69 -6.99
CA PHE A 347 -11.97 -17.17 -8.35
C PHE A 347 -12.02 -18.70 -8.48
N SER A 348 -10.94 -19.43 -8.22
CA SER A 348 -10.96 -20.90 -8.37
C SER A 348 -10.06 -21.63 -7.38
N PHE A 349 -10.40 -22.89 -7.11
CA PHE A 349 -9.63 -23.83 -6.32
C PHE A 349 -9.25 -25.04 -7.15
N HIS A 350 -7.99 -25.44 -7.08
CA HIS A 350 -7.58 -26.71 -7.65
C HIS A 350 -8.23 -27.88 -6.88
N ARG A 351 -8.78 -28.87 -7.61
CA ARG A 351 -9.57 -29.98 -7.03
C ARG A 351 -8.77 -30.87 -6.07
N SER A 352 -7.45 -30.85 -6.18
CA SER A 352 -6.56 -31.62 -5.30
C SER A 352 -6.37 -30.97 -3.93
N ASN A 353 -6.80 -29.72 -3.70
CA ASN A 353 -6.63 -29.05 -2.41
C ASN A 353 -7.30 -29.81 -1.27
N ARG A 354 -6.61 -29.90 -0.12
CA ARG A 354 -7.07 -30.60 1.07
C ARG A 354 -6.66 -29.82 2.31
N PHE A 355 -7.64 -29.23 2.99
CA PHE A 355 -7.46 -28.55 4.27
C PHE A 355 -7.08 -29.50 5.40
N SER A 356 -7.24 -30.82 5.22
CA SER A 356 -6.75 -31.82 6.16
C SER A 356 -5.23 -31.80 6.37
N PHE A 357 -4.48 -31.19 5.45
CA PHE A 357 -3.03 -31.03 5.56
C PHE A 357 -2.61 -29.68 6.17
N TRP A 358 -3.55 -28.91 6.71
CA TRP A 358 -3.26 -27.64 7.36
C TRP A 358 -3.16 -27.85 8.87
N LYS A 359 -1.93 -27.79 9.39
CA LYS A 359 -1.60 -27.92 10.81
C LYS A 359 -1.20 -26.57 11.37
N ALA A 360 -2.15 -25.92 12.04
CA ALA A 360 -1.95 -24.63 12.70
C ALA A 360 -2.73 -24.61 14.04
N PRO A 361 -2.29 -25.36 15.06
CA PRO A 361 -3.04 -25.60 16.30
C PRO A 361 -3.22 -24.35 17.17
N LYS A 362 -2.37 -23.32 17.00
CA LYS A 362 -2.43 -22.06 17.76
C LYS A 362 -3.11 -20.92 17.00
N LEU A 363 -3.79 -21.23 15.88
CA LEU A 363 -4.40 -20.21 15.05
C LEU A 363 -5.66 -19.65 15.73
N GLU A 364 -5.54 -18.41 16.22
CA GLU A 364 -6.62 -17.69 16.91
C GLU A 364 -7.28 -16.65 16.01
N ASP A 365 -6.47 -16.00 15.18
CA ASP A 365 -6.90 -14.92 14.33
C ASP A 365 -7.05 -15.39 12.88
N ILE A 366 -8.28 -15.44 12.36
CA ILE A 366 -8.53 -16.01 11.04
C ILE A 366 -9.51 -15.14 10.26
N GLU A 367 -9.20 -14.93 8.98
CA GLU A 367 -10.11 -14.36 8.00
C GLU A 367 -9.96 -15.14 6.69
N MET A 368 -11.03 -15.79 6.25
CA MET A 368 -11.07 -16.56 5.01
C MET A 368 -12.18 -16.05 4.10
N VAL A 369 -11.81 -15.62 2.89
CA VAL A 369 -12.71 -15.08 1.86
C VAL A 369 -12.70 -16.00 0.65
N PHE A 370 -13.90 -16.42 0.21
CA PHE A 370 -14.10 -17.33 -0.92
C PHE A 370 -15.17 -16.80 -1.86
N GLY A 371 -15.03 -17.06 -3.16
CA GLY A 371 -16.17 -17.02 -4.09
C GLY A 371 -17.09 -18.25 -3.91
N ALA A 372 -18.29 -18.25 -4.49
CA ALA A 372 -19.23 -19.38 -4.33
C ALA A 372 -18.66 -20.75 -4.78
N GLU A 373 -18.08 -20.84 -5.98
CA GLU A 373 -17.51 -22.10 -6.48
C GLU A 373 -16.24 -22.53 -5.70
N PRO A 374 -15.27 -21.62 -5.45
CA PRO A 374 -14.18 -21.84 -4.50
C PRO A 374 -14.64 -22.39 -3.15
N PHE A 375 -15.66 -21.81 -2.54
CA PHE A 375 -16.19 -22.22 -1.24
C PHE A 375 -16.69 -23.67 -1.25
N LEU A 376 -17.48 -24.05 -2.26
CA LEU A 376 -17.97 -25.42 -2.40
C LEU A 376 -16.82 -26.42 -2.58
N THR A 377 -15.79 -26.03 -3.33
CA THR A 377 -14.58 -26.84 -3.53
C THR A 377 -13.78 -26.96 -2.25
N ALA A 378 -13.64 -25.87 -1.48
CA ALA A 378 -12.99 -25.86 -0.18
C ALA A 378 -13.69 -26.77 0.83
N CYS A 379 -15.04 -26.76 0.85
CA CYS A 379 -15.83 -27.66 1.67
C CYS A 379 -15.58 -29.14 1.35
N ARG A 380 -15.52 -29.51 0.07
CA ARG A 380 -15.15 -30.88 -0.36
C ARG A 380 -13.69 -31.22 0.00
N GLY A 381 -12.83 -30.21 0.04
CA GLY A 381 -11.44 -30.30 0.48
C GLY A 381 -11.27 -30.41 2.00
N GLY A 382 -12.34 -30.48 2.79
CA GLY A 382 -12.26 -30.68 4.24
C GLY A 382 -12.19 -29.38 5.06
N LEU A 383 -12.57 -28.23 4.51
CA LEU A 383 -12.58 -26.94 5.21
C LEU A 383 -13.28 -27.02 6.59
N LYS A 384 -14.45 -27.67 6.68
CA LYS A 384 -15.17 -27.85 7.95
C LYS A 384 -14.30 -28.57 8.99
N GLY A 385 -13.61 -29.63 8.57
CA GLY A 385 -12.72 -30.42 9.43
C GLY A 385 -11.61 -29.57 10.02
N PHE A 386 -10.97 -28.75 9.18
CA PHE A 386 -9.95 -27.79 9.61
C PHE A 386 -10.49 -26.76 10.60
N LEU A 387 -11.62 -26.13 10.30
CA LEU A 387 -12.20 -25.11 11.17
C LEU A 387 -12.56 -25.66 12.56
N MET A 388 -13.08 -26.89 12.64
CA MET A 388 -13.42 -27.54 13.92
C MET A 388 -12.21 -27.84 14.81
N GLN A 389 -10.99 -27.83 14.26
CA GLN A 389 -9.75 -28.05 15.02
C GLN A 389 -9.19 -26.76 15.63
N LEU A 390 -9.76 -25.60 15.29
CA LEU A 390 -9.27 -24.30 15.76
C LEU A 390 -9.72 -24.04 17.21
N PRO A 391 -8.87 -23.43 18.06
CA PRO A 391 -9.19 -23.13 19.46
C PRO A 391 -10.50 -22.33 19.62
N ASN A 392 -10.73 -21.35 18.74
CA ASN A 392 -11.86 -20.41 18.81
C ASN A 392 -12.92 -20.70 17.73
N TYR A 393 -13.11 -21.98 17.35
CA TYR A 393 -14.09 -22.36 16.32
C TYR A 393 -15.50 -21.85 16.63
N GLU A 394 -15.89 -21.84 17.91
CA GLU A 394 -17.23 -21.43 18.33
C GLU A 394 -17.51 -19.94 18.10
N ASP A 395 -16.47 -19.11 18.15
CA ASP A 395 -16.55 -17.65 18.01
C ASP A 395 -16.43 -17.18 16.56
N LEU A 396 -16.19 -18.10 15.62
CA LEU A 396 -16.11 -17.74 14.21
C LEU A 396 -17.46 -17.24 13.70
N LYS A 397 -17.41 -16.17 12.93
CA LYS A 397 -18.57 -15.54 12.30
C LYS A 397 -18.60 -15.89 10.81
N LEU A 398 -19.81 -15.96 10.25
CA LEU A 398 -20.07 -16.20 8.84
C LEU A 398 -20.69 -14.96 8.22
N LEU A 399 -20.22 -14.57 7.06
CA LEU A 399 -20.83 -13.57 6.20
C LEU A 399 -21.03 -14.16 4.81
N VAL A 400 -22.22 -13.97 4.23
CA VAL A 400 -22.53 -14.38 2.87
C VAL A 400 -23.10 -13.19 2.12
N GLU A 401 -22.42 -12.78 1.06
CA GLU A 401 -22.75 -11.59 0.27
C GLU A 401 -23.32 -11.97 -1.11
N PHE A 402 -24.48 -11.42 -1.43
CA PHE A 402 -25.15 -11.58 -2.72
C PHE A 402 -25.26 -10.22 -3.40
N GLN A 403 -24.25 -9.84 -4.18
CA GLN A 403 -24.21 -8.50 -4.80
C GLN A 403 -25.40 -8.26 -5.74
N TYR A 404 -25.73 -9.22 -6.61
CA TYR A 404 -26.87 -9.10 -7.54
C TYR A 404 -28.22 -8.99 -6.83
N MET A 405 -28.37 -9.70 -5.71
CA MET A 405 -29.62 -9.70 -4.93
C MET A 405 -29.65 -8.54 -3.92
N ARG A 406 -28.52 -7.83 -3.75
CA ARG A 406 -28.29 -6.82 -2.72
C ARG A 406 -28.64 -7.31 -1.31
N LYS A 407 -28.27 -8.57 -1.01
CA LYS A 407 -28.52 -9.20 0.29
C LYS A 407 -27.22 -9.61 0.97
N LEU A 408 -27.19 -9.43 2.28
CA LEU A 408 -26.07 -9.83 3.14
C LEU A 408 -26.60 -10.64 4.32
N ILE A 409 -26.12 -11.87 4.48
CA ILE A 409 -26.41 -12.71 5.65
C ILE A 409 -25.19 -12.70 6.55
N MET A 410 -25.39 -12.34 7.82
CA MET A 410 -24.39 -12.45 8.85
C MET A 410 -24.87 -13.38 9.96
N HIS A 411 -24.03 -14.35 10.32
CA HIS A 411 -24.27 -15.27 11.40
C HIS A 411 -23.11 -15.20 12.40
N GLU A 412 -23.40 -14.92 13.68
CA GLU A 412 -22.36 -14.71 14.71
C GLU A 412 -21.64 -15.99 15.14
N LYS A 413 -22.23 -17.15 14.82
CA LYS A 413 -21.74 -18.47 15.25
C LYS A 413 -21.74 -19.45 14.08
N VAL A 414 -20.60 -19.64 13.42
CA VAL A 414 -20.48 -20.56 12.26
C VAL A 414 -20.87 -21.99 12.62
N HIS A 415 -20.55 -22.44 13.84
CA HIS A 415 -20.84 -23.80 14.31
C HIS A 415 -22.35 -24.12 14.38
N ALA A 416 -23.20 -23.10 14.54
CA ALA A 416 -24.66 -23.27 14.53
C ALA A 416 -25.25 -23.40 13.10
N VAL A 417 -24.43 -23.16 12.07
CA VAL A 417 -24.82 -23.30 10.67
C VAL A 417 -24.36 -24.66 10.14
N SER A 418 -25.32 -25.46 9.68
CA SER A 418 -24.98 -26.72 9.04
C SER A 418 -24.30 -26.47 7.69
N PHE A 419 -23.10 -27.01 7.50
CA PHE A 419 -22.39 -26.96 6.21
C PHE A 419 -23.19 -27.62 5.08
N SER A 420 -24.07 -28.59 5.35
CA SER A 420 -24.93 -29.17 4.31
C SER A 420 -25.96 -28.16 3.81
N SER A 421 -26.59 -27.41 4.72
CA SER A 421 -27.52 -26.32 4.41
C SER A 421 -26.80 -25.16 3.71
N LEU A 422 -25.63 -24.76 4.22
CA LEU A 422 -24.82 -23.70 3.63
C LEU A 422 -24.37 -24.07 2.20
N ASN A 423 -23.92 -25.30 1.98
CA ASN A 423 -23.56 -25.79 0.64
C ASN A 423 -24.77 -25.77 -0.31
N LYS A 424 -25.97 -26.14 0.17
CA LYS A 424 -27.20 -26.08 -0.63
C LYS A 424 -27.56 -24.64 -1.00
N LEU A 425 -27.42 -23.70 -0.06
CA LEU A 425 -27.62 -22.27 -0.27
C LEU A 425 -26.63 -21.74 -1.31
N VAL A 426 -25.33 -21.92 -1.09
CA VAL A 426 -24.27 -21.42 -1.99
C VAL A 426 -24.41 -22.01 -3.39
N LYS A 427 -24.71 -23.31 -3.51
CA LYS A 427 -24.90 -23.98 -4.81
C LYS A 427 -26.09 -23.43 -5.59
N LYS A 428 -27.20 -23.13 -4.92
CA LYS A 428 -28.44 -22.69 -5.58
C LYS A 428 -28.48 -21.18 -5.83
N MET A 429 -28.01 -20.40 -4.86
CA MET A 429 -28.13 -18.94 -4.88
C MET A 429 -26.88 -18.22 -5.37
N LYS A 430 -25.72 -18.92 -5.45
CA LYS A 430 -24.44 -18.42 -6.00
C LYS A 430 -24.06 -17.01 -5.46
N PRO A 431 -23.76 -16.90 -4.16
CA PRO A 431 -23.26 -15.64 -3.60
C PRO A 431 -21.96 -15.20 -4.28
N GLU A 432 -21.68 -13.90 -4.23
CA GLU A 432 -20.41 -13.37 -4.71
C GLU A 432 -19.29 -13.78 -3.75
N TYR A 433 -19.49 -13.58 -2.44
CA TYR A 433 -18.51 -13.92 -1.41
C TYR A 433 -19.12 -14.71 -0.25
N VAL A 434 -18.32 -15.62 0.28
CA VAL A 434 -18.51 -16.28 1.57
C VAL A 434 -17.29 -15.99 2.42
N VAL A 435 -17.48 -15.35 3.57
CA VAL A 435 -16.41 -14.99 4.50
C VAL A 435 -16.60 -15.70 5.83
N ILE A 436 -15.54 -16.32 6.33
CA ILE A 436 -15.47 -16.92 7.66
C ILE A 436 -14.35 -16.21 8.41
N SER A 437 -14.65 -15.56 9.53
CA SER A 437 -13.65 -14.75 10.23
C SER A 437 -13.93 -14.60 11.72
N SER A 438 -12.87 -14.54 12.52
CA SER A 438 -12.93 -14.14 13.93
C SER A 438 -12.92 -12.62 14.11
N ARG A 439 -12.49 -11.87 13.08
CA ARG A 439 -12.39 -10.39 13.07
C ARG A 439 -13.53 -9.70 12.35
N LEU A 440 -14.57 -10.44 11.98
CA LEU A 440 -15.62 -9.97 11.08
C LEU A 440 -16.25 -8.64 11.53
N ASP A 441 -16.32 -8.38 12.83
CA ASP A 441 -16.76 -7.09 13.33
C ASP A 441 -15.82 -5.96 12.88
N GLU A 442 -14.50 -6.11 13.03
CA GLU A 442 -13.49 -5.10 12.72
C GLU A 442 -13.34 -4.86 11.21
N THR A 443 -13.40 -5.93 10.42
CA THR A 443 -13.20 -5.88 8.96
C THR A 443 -14.51 -5.73 8.18
N PHE A 444 -15.66 -5.70 8.86
CA PHE A 444 -17.00 -5.68 8.29
C PHE A 444 -17.19 -4.64 7.17
N SER A 445 -16.79 -3.39 7.43
CA SER A 445 -16.93 -2.32 6.44
C SER A 445 -16.06 -2.55 5.22
N GLY A 446 -14.88 -3.17 5.39
CA GLY A 446 -14.04 -3.62 4.29
C GLY A 446 -14.76 -4.59 3.35
N HIS A 447 -15.50 -5.55 3.90
CA HIS A 447 -16.24 -6.54 3.10
C HIS A 447 -17.44 -5.95 2.38
N ILE A 448 -18.27 -5.15 3.07
CA ILE A 448 -19.42 -4.48 2.43
C ILE A 448 -18.99 -3.51 1.32
N LEU A 449 -17.85 -2.84 1.46
CA LEU A 449 -17.49 -1.67 0.64
C LEU A 449 -16.33 -1.91 -0.32
N GLY A 450 -15.48 -2.89 -0.03
CA GLY A 450 -14.34 -3.22 -0.87
C GLY A 450 -14.76 -3.79 -2.22
N TYR A 451 -15.90 -4.48 -2.23
CA TYR A 451 -16.37 -5.20 -3.41
C TYR A 451 -17.62 -4.61 -4.06
N ALA A 452 -18.40 -3.80 -3.34
CA ALA A 452 -19.59 -3.18 -3.89
C ALA A 452 -19.25 -1.88 -4.64
N ARG A 453 -19.45 -1.86 -5.96
CA ARG A 453 -19.37 -0.62 -6.74
C ARG A 453 -20.72 0.10 -6.68
N PHE A 454 -20.82 1.14 -5.86
CA PHE A 454 -22.01 2.00 -5.82
C PHE A 454 -21.96 2.98 -6.99
N PHE A 455 -22.78 2.74 -8.00
CA PHE A 455 -22.94 3.65 -9.14
C PHE A 455 -24.17 4.55 -9.01
N GLU A 456 -25.13 4.15 -8.17
CA GLU A 456 -26.40 4.86 -7.95
C GLU A 456 -26.87 4.61 -6.51
N SER A 457 -27.92 5.33 -6.09
CA SER A 457 -28.58 5.06 -4.81
C SER A 457 -29.09 3.61 -4.77
N MET A 458 -28.78 2.88 -3.70
CA MET A 458 -29.13 1.46 -3.59
C MET A 458 -29.62 1.09 -2.19
N THR A 459 -30.41 0.01 -2.17
CA THR A 459 -30.95 -0.58 -0.95
C THR A 459 -30.33 -1.97 -0.79
N MET A 460 -29.72 -2.24 0.36
CA MET A 460 -29.16 -3.53 0.74
C MET A 460 -29.90 -4.08 1.96
N SER A 461 -30.30 -5.35 1.90
CA SER A 461 -30.92 -6.03 3.06
C SER A 461 -29.85 -6.78 3.85
N LEU A 462 -29.69 -6.40 5.12
CA LEU A 462 -28.84 -7.07 6.09
C LEU A 462 -29.68 -8.01 6.94
N ILE A 463 -29.19 -9.22 7.14
CA ILE A 463 -29.87 -10.26 7.92
C ILE A 463 -28.90 -10.78 8.96
N CYS A 464 -29.29 -10.74 10.23
CA CYS A 464 -28.45 -11.12 11.35
C CYS A 464 -29.09 -12.23 12.20
N SER A 465 -28.25 -13.11 12.73
CA SER A 465 -28.64 -14.14 13.69
C SER A 465 -28.98 -13.63 15.08
N SER A 466 -28.64 -12.37 15.40
CA SER A 466 -28.95 -11.75 16.68
C SER A 466 -29.15 -10.24 16.55
N PRO A 467 -29.88 -9.61 17.49
CA PRO A 467 -30.03 -8.16 17.50
C PRO A 467 -28.73 -7.44 17.92
N GLY A 468 -27.83 -8.13 18.62
CA GLY A 468 -26.49 -7.61 18.97
C GLY A 468 -25.65 -7.37 17.73
N ALA A 469 -25.57 -8.39 16.86
CA ALA A 469 -24.89 -8.31 15.57
C ALA A 469 -25.39 -7.14 14.72
N LEU A 470 -26.72 -7.00 14.64
CA LEU A 470 -27.35 -5.93 13.88
C LEU A 470 -26.98 -4.52 14.42
N LYS A 471 -27.00 -4.35 15.75
CA LYS A 471 -26.61 -3.09 16.40
C LYS A 471 -25.13 -2.75 16.16
N VAL A 472 -24.24 -3.74 16.21
CA VAL A 472 -22.80 -3.55 15.93
C VAL A 472 -22.59 -3.06 14.51
N VAL A 473 -23.22 -3.72 13.53
CA VAL A 473 -23.16 -3.33 12.12
C VAL A 473 -23.70 -1.91 11.92
N HIS A 474 -24.88 -1.63 12.45
CA HIS A 474 -25.52 -0.32 12.37
C HIS A 474 -24.64 0.80 12.91
N LYS A 475 -24.07 0.62 14.12
CA LYS A 475 -23.16 1.59 14.74
C LYS A 475 -21.90 1.81 13.93
N LYS A 476 -21.35 0.76 13.29
CA LYS A 476 -20.14 0.85 12.47
C LYS A 476 -20.39 1.59 11.17
N LEU A 477 -21.48 1.27 10.46
CA LEU A 477 -21.84 1.96 9.22
C LEU A 477 -22.00 3.48 9.42
N LEU A 478 -22.62 3.91 10.53
CA LEU A 478 -22.84 5.34 10.82
C LEU A 478 -21.56 6.11 11.22
N ASN A 479 -20.61 5.44 11.87
CA ASN A 479 -19.43 6.06 12.49
C ASN A 479 -18.14 5.86 11.71
N ASP A 480 -18.12 5.04 10.67
CA ASP A 480 -16.91 4.78 9.92
C ASP A 480 -16.51 6.01 9.07
N SER A 481 -15.37 6.59 9.45
CA SER A 481 -14.82 7.77 8.79
C SER A 481 -14.15 7.45 7.45
N LYS A 482 -13.73 6.20 7.21
CA LYS A 482 -13.21 5.75 5.91
C LYS A 482 -14.36 5.60 4.91
N LEU A 483 -15.51 5.13 5.39
CA LEU A 483 -16.79 5.12 4.68
C LEU A 483 -17.16 6.49 4.10
N LYS A 484 -17.21 7.50 4.97
CA LYS A 484 -17.52 8.90 4.60
C LYS A 484 -16.47 9.53 3.66
N LYS A 485 -15.22 9.06 3.70
CA LYS A 485 -14.11 9.55 2.86
C LYS A 485 -14.04 8.88 1.48
N ARG A 486 -14.30 7.56 1.38
CA ARG A 486 -14.26 6.82 0.11
C ARG A 486 -15.46 7.11 -0.78
N HIS A 487 -16.61 7.40 -0.17
CA HIS A 487 -17.84 7.72 -0.85
C HIS A 487 -18.35 9.10 -0.38
N LEU A 488 -17.56 10.16 -0.62
CA LEU A 488 -17.90 11.54 -0.25
C LEU A 488 -19.29 11.96 -0.72
N ASN A 489 -19.72 11.39 -1.85
CA ASN A 489 -21.00 11.64 -2.49
C ASN A 489 -22.10 10.69 -2.03
N PHE A 490 -21.95 9.88 -0.97
CA PHE A 490 -23.02 9.00 -0.52
C PHE A 490 -23.28 9.12 0.99
N ASP A 491 -24.55 9.09 1.37
CA ASP A 491 -25.03 8.97 2.74
C ASP A 491 -25.57 7.56 3.00
N PHE A 492 -25.22 7.03 4.17
CA PHE A 492 -25.67 5.73 4.66
C PHE A 492 -26.75 5.95 5.71
N ARG A 493 -27.98 5.52 5.42
CA ARG A 493 -29.11 5.54 6.37
C ARG A 493 -29.63 4.12 6.54
N ALA A 494 -29.74 3.66 7.77
CA ALA A 494 -30.47 2.43 8.06
C ALA A 494 -31.92 2.81 8.39
N ASN A 495 -32.87 2.36 7.57
CA ASN A 495 -34.24 2.91 7.61
C ASN A 495 -35.22 2.08 8.45
N SER A 496 -34.93 0.81 8.74
CA SER A 496 -35.76 0.03 9.66
C SER A 496 -35.04 -1.18 10.23
N ILE A 497 -35.39 -1.51 11.48
CA ILE A 497 -35.07 -2.78 12.15
C ILE A 497 -36.42 -3.49 12.25
N ASP A 498 -36.80 -4.20 11.20
CA ASP A 498 -38.08 -4.91 11.16
C ASP A 498 -37.87 -6.40 11.39
N HIS A 499 -38.87 -7.03 12.01
CA HIS A 499 -38.91 -8.47 12.25
C HIS A 499 -39.33 -9.28 11.01
N GLU A 500 -39.91 -8.63 10.00
CA GLU A 500 -40.38 -9.30 8.80
C GLU A 500 -40.14 -8.39 7.57
N ILE A 501 -39.34 -8.88 6.63
CA ILE A 501 -39.33 -8.35 5.26
C ILE A 501 -39.86 -9.46 4.38
N GLU A 502 -41.03 -9.23 3.77
CA GLU A 502 -41.56 -10.08 2.71
C GLU A 502 -40.62 -10.03 1.49
N HIS A 503 -40.09 -11.18 1.08
CA HIS A 503 -39.36 -11.28 -0.17
C HIS A 503 -39.62 -12.60 -0.87
N GLU A 504 -40.09 -12.51 -2.11
CA GLU A 504 -40.06 -13.58 -3.11
C GLU A 504 -38.61 -13.99 -3.37
N ASN A 505 -38.15 -15.12 -2.82
CA ASN A 505 -36.90 -15.74 -3.24
C ASN A 505 -36.90 -17.23 -2.93
N GLY A 506 -36.49 -18.04 -3.92
CA GLY A 506 -36.78 -19.47 -3.99
C GLY A 506 -36.44 -20.32 -2.76
N SER A 507 -37.14 -21.46 -2.64
CA SER A 507 -37.15 -22.43 -1.52
C SER A 507 -35.85 -22.72 -0.77
N ALA A 508 -34.68 -22.53 -1.39
CA ALA A 508 -33.38 -22.75 -0.75
C ALA A 508 -33.06 -21.69 0.30
N TRP A 509 -33.42 -20.45 0.02
CA TRP A 509 -33.24 -19.31 0.91
C TRP A 509 -34.15 -19.43 2.13
N GLU A 510 -35.45 -19.57 1.90
CA GLU A 510 -36.45 -19.76 2.96
C GLU A 510 -36.11 -20.96 3.84
N SER A 511 -35.72 -22.08 3.23
CA SER A 511 -35.28 -23.25 3.97
C SER A 511 -34.05 -22.96 4.83
N PHE A 512 -33.05 -22.22 4.33
CA PHE A 512 -31.86 -21.87 5.11
C PHE A 512 -32.21 -20.93 6.27
N MET A 513 -33.02 -19.91 6.02
CA MET A 513 -33.51 -18.95 7.01
C MET A 513 -34.29 -19.65 8.12
N ASN A 514 -35.28 -20.48 7.77
CA ASN A 514 -36.12 -21.20 8.73
C ASN A 514 -35.31 -22.19 9.58
N THR A 515 -34.22 -22.74 9.04
CA THR A 515 -33.40 -23.74 9.75
C THR A 515 -32.39 -23.10 10.70
N HIS A 516 -31.77 -21.99 10.31
CA HIS A 516 -30.60 -21.44 11.01
C HIS A 516 -30.82 -20.07 11.64
N LEU A 517 -31.97 -19.45 11.40
CA LEU A 517 -32.30 -18.12 11.89
C LEU A 517 -33.74 -18.10 12.46
N ILE A 518 -33.92 -18.85 13.55
CA ILE A 518 -35.18 -19.04 14.28
C ILE A 518 -35.88 -17.70 14.58
N SER A 519 -35.09 -16.67 14.88
CA SER A 519 -35.48 -15.26 14.88
C SER A 519 -34.40 -14.46 14.14
N HIS A 520 -34.63 -14.13 12.87
CA HIS A 520 -33.74 -13.24 12.14
C HIS A 520 -34.09 -11.78 12.40
N TYR A 521 -33.06 -10.96 12.47
CA TYR A 521 -33.21 -9.52 12.53
C TYR A 521 -32.80 -8.97 11.18
N THR A 522 -33.69 -8.21 10.57
CA THR A 522 -33.41 -7.59 9.28
C THR A 522 -33.15 -6.10 9.48
N ALA A 523 -32.23 -5.56 8.70
CA ALA A 523 -32.12 -4.13 8.53
C ALA A 523 -31.96 -3.78 7.07
N THR A 524 -32.59 -2.68 6.68
CA THR A 524 -32.45 -2.13 5.35
C THR A 524 -31.44 -1.00 5.39
N ILE A 525 -30.30 -1.20 4.72
CA ILE A 525 -29.27 -0.18 4.54
C ILE A 525 -29.56 0.52 3.22
N ILE A 526 -29.88 1.81 3.30
CA ILE A 526 -30.05 2.68 2.15
C ILE A 526 -28.75 3.46 1.99
N VAL A 527 -28.17 3.37 0.80
CA VAL A 527 -27.02 4.16 0.37
C VAL A 527 -27.54 5.14 -0.66
N THR A 528 -27.66 6.41 -0.31
CA THR A 528 -28.17 7.47 -1.20
C THR A 528 -27.02 8.33 -1.69
N GLU A 529 -27.02 8.69 -2.97
CA GLU A 529 -26.10 9.71 -3.48
C GLU A 529 -26.49 11.08 -2.91
N LYS A 530 -25.53 11.81 -2.34
CA LYS A 530 -25.66 13.20 -1.94
C LYS A 530 -25.88 14.03 -3.19
N ARG A 531 -27.11 14.49 -3.39
CA ARG A 531 -27.40 15.50 -4.40
C ARG A 531 -26.68 16.80 -4.03
N PHE A 532 -26.09 17.44 -5.02
CA PHE A 532 -25.31 18.69 -4.90
C PHE A 532 -26.11 19.92 -4.38
N GLU A 533 -27.35 19.75 -3.92
CA GLU A 533 -28.28 20.84 -3.60
C GLU A 533 -28.26 21.30 -2.13
N GLU A 534 -27.50 20.64 -1.23
CA GLU A 534 -27.42 21.04 0.19
C GLU A 534 -26.14 21.82 0.58
N TRP A 535 -25.48 22.45 -0.39
CA TRP A 535 -24.45 23.48 -0.16
C TRP A 535 -24.79 24.75 -0.96
N VAL A 536 -25.89 25.41 -0.59
CA VAL A 536 -26.14 26.82 -0.92
C VAL A 536 -26.50 27.55 0.34
#